data_AF-A0A5E7FB23-F1
#
_entry.id   AF-A0A5E7FB23-F1
#
_cell.length_a   1.000
_cell.length_b   1.000
_cell.length_c   1.000
_cell.angle_alpha   90.00
_cell.angle_beta   90.00
_cell.angle_gamma   90.00
#
_symmetry.space_group_name_H-M   'P 1'
#
loop_
_entity.id
_entity.type
_entity.pdbx_description
1 polymer ?
#
loop_
_entity_poly.entity_id
_entity_poly.type
_entity_poly.pdbx_seq_one_letter_code
_entity_poly.pdbx_strand_id
1 'polypeptide(L)'
;MSLVNDMLRDLERRRAAPSERPRLDGLVAVDEADNARRFRRLRIIVGGLILIMLIGVLAGLLIHRLVKSVAPPQVATIAPVVPVTPVTSQSAPSLAPAHMMEVLPRHDDHGLVLQLLLDRSATYQRRDESGSVALIFPGVQLSTALGAEQPQGRLERDGHSLSWRVQALNQGVQVLLTGLGDNLQVRDRLEASGDHWRLWIEVPMATKTATPDAADTPMGMEEPLAETPAVDPASAEEPLPAWAYAPVPTADQEPRPAPAAPRVKPPVASGPPQMNITTYQPDALTLALQTLQNGDYPRAIRELNALLASRGNDVDVVRGLARAYLADGQQSLLLTWLPPRLKQWPNDSELRLLLARAQLQSGNARGAVATLEQNAPPLAQDLIYHALLAACYQQTEQWPQSVALYEQMIKLRPGQAAWQLGLAIALERLDRSARAAVHYRLAEQGQGLDDGARRFASDRALALGSR
;
A
#
# COMPACT_ATOMS: atom_id res chain seq x y z
N MET A 1 12.01 3.86 -0.77
CA MET A 1 13.33 4.54 -0.57
C MET A 1 13.04 5.90 0.02
N SER A 2 13.65 6.25 1.16
CA SER A 2 13.29 7.46 1.92
C SER A 2 13.55 8.73 1.10
N LEU A 3 12.54 9.58 0.91
CA LEU A 3 12.64 10.86 0.21
C LEU A 3 13.68 11.80 0.85
N VAL A 4 13.93 11.61 2.14
CA VAL A 4 15.01 12.29 2.88
C VAL A 4 16.39 11.83 2.39
N ASN A 5 16.59 10.55 2.08
CA ASN A 5 17.88 10.06 1.55
C ASN A 5 18.18 10.64 0.17
N ASP A 6 17.17 10.77 -0.71
CA ASP A 6 17.37 11.38 -2.03
C ASP A 6 17.68 12.88 -1.95
N MET A 7 17.04 13.60 -1.01
CA MET A 7 17.35 15.00 -0.75
C MET A 7 18.73 15.18 -0.09
N LEU A 8 19.14 14.27 0.81
CA LEU A 8 20.47 14.29 1.42
C LEU A 8 21.57 14.06 0.38
N ARG A 9 21.34 13.15 -0.58
CA ARG A 9 22.23 12.98 -1.74
C ARG A 9 22.33 14.26 -2.57
N ASP A 10 21.25 15.01 -2.75
CA ASP A 10 21.28 16.31 -3.46
C ASP A 10 21.98 17.40 -2.63
N LEU A 11 21.80 17.41 -1.29
CA LEU A 11 22.50 18.34 -0.39
C LEU A 11 24.01 18.04 -0.31
N GLU A 12 24.42 16.77 -0.32
CA GLU A 12 25.82 16.35 -0.45
C GLU A 12 26.42 16.82 -1.79
N ARG A 13 25.69 16.63 -2.91
CA ARG A 13 26.12 17.13 -4.23
C ARG A 13 26.30 18.65 -4.25
N ARG A 14 25.47 19.40 -3.52
CA ARG A 14 25.56 20.87 -3.42
C ARG A 14 26.60 21.36 -2.42
N ARG A 15 26.94 20.57 -1.39
CA ARG A 15 27.92 20.91 -0.34
C ARG A 15 29.37 20.53 -0.69
N ALA A 16 29.59 19.66 -1.68
CA ALA A 16 30.93 19.37 -2.17
C ALA A 16 31.56 20.61 -2.82
N ALA A 17 32.25 21.42 -2.01
CA ALA A 17 33.12 22.48 -2.50
C ALA A 17 34.27 21.86 -3.35
N PRO A 18 34.81 22.56 -4.36
CA PRO A 18 35.78 21.99 -5.31
C PRO A 18 37.09 21.47 -4.69
N SER A 19 37.36 21.75 -3.41
CA SER A 19 38.67 21.55 -2.77
C SER A 19 38.76 20.34 -1.83
N GLU A 20 37.71 19.56 -1.60
CA GLU A 20 37.77 18.37 -0.73
C GLU A 20 37.59 17.07 -1.53
N ARG A 21 38.53 16.82 -2.44
CA ARG A 21 38.76 15.49 -3.02
C ARG A 21 40.05 14.91 -2.44
N PRO A 22 40.00 14.02 -1.43
CA PRO A 22 41.11 13.12 -1.19
C PRO A 22 41.07 12.01 -2.25
N ARG A 23 42.17 11.92 -3.01
CA ARG A 23 42.51 10.81 -3.89
C ARG A 23 42.48 9.50 -3.12
N LEU A 24 41.70 8.53 -3.60
CA LEU A 24 42.05 7.11 -3.53
C LEU A 24 41.61 6.43 -4.83
N ASP A 25 42.48 5.52 -5.24
CA ASP A 25 42.68 5.00 -6.58
C ASP A 25 41.56 4.09 -7.11
N GLY A 26 41.44 4.10 -8.44
CA GLY A 26 41.10 2.91 -9.20
C GLY A 26 39.62 2.73 -9.56
N LEU A 27 39.15 3.49 -10.56
CA LEU A 27 38.64 2.95 -11.84
C LEU A 27 37.91 4.04 -12.66
N VAL A 28 38.51 4.33 -13.82
CA VAL A 28 37.98 4.99 -15.03
C VAL A 28 37.30 6.35 -14.85
N ALA A 29 38.07 7.40 -15.11
CA ALA A 29 37.53 8.71 -15.49
C ALA A 29 36.71 8.55 -16.79
N VAL A 30 35.39 8.73 -16.68
CA VAL A 30 34.57 9.02 -17.87
C VAL A 30 34.90 10.44 -18.27
N ASP A 31 35.58 10.53 -19.41
CA ASP A 31 36.10 11.74 -20.03
C ASP A 31 34.98 12.78 -20.20
N GLU A 32 35.04 13.89 -19.46
CA GLU A 32 34.03 14.96 -19.50
C GLU A 32 33.99 15.66 -20.89
N ALA A 33 35.04 15.44 -21.70
CA ALA A 33 35.10 15.83 -23.11
C ALA A 33 34.22 14.96 -24.04
N ASP A 34 33.78 13.77 -23.63
CA ASP A 34 32.90 12.92 -24.42
C ASP A 34 31.42 13.31 -24.29
N ASN A 35 31.00 13.84 -23.14
CA ASN A 35 29.63 14.32 -22.95
C ASN A 35 29.35 15.56 -23.80
N ALA A 36 30.30 16.48 -23.96
CA ALA A 36 30.15 17.64 -24.85
C ALA A 36 30.05 17.24 -26.34
N ARG A 37 30.77 16.19 -26.75
CA ARG A 37 30.69 15.64 -28.13
C ARG A 37 29.39 14.86 -28.37
N ARG A 38 28.88 14.15 -27.36
CA ARG A 38 27.59 13.44 -27.40
C ARG A 38 26.42 14.41 -27.54
N PHE A 39 26.41 15.55 -26.84
CA PHE A 39 25.35 16.57 -27.03
C PHE A 39 25.38 17.20 -28.43
N ARG A 40 26.57 17.38 -29.04
CA ARG A 40 26.66 17.87 -30.43
C ARG A 40 26.19 16.82 -31.45
N ARG A 41 26.53 15.54 -31.25
CA ARG A 41 26.01 14.43 -32.08
C ARG A 41 24.51 14.25 -31.90
N LEU A 42 23.97 14.39 -30.69
CA LEU A 42 22.54 14.28 -30.41
C LEU A 42 21.74 15.40 -31.09
N ARG A 43 22.26 16.63 -31.15
CA ARG A 43 21.61 17.73 -31.91
C ARG A 43 21.61 17.47 -33.42
N ILE A 44 22.65 16.84 -33.96
CA ILE A 44 22.70 16.45 -35.39
C ILE A 44 21.71 15.31 -35.67
N ILE A 45 21.60 14.33 -34.78
CA ILE A 45 20.66 13.20 -34.92
C ILE A 45 19.20 13.68 -34.79
N VAL A 46 18.91 14.53 -33.81
CA VAL A 46 17.57 15.13 -33.63
C VAL A 46 17.22 16.04 -34.81
N GLY A 47 18.17 16.84 -35.31
CA GLY A 47 17.98 17.63 -36.53
C GLY A 47 17.71 16.77 -37.77
N GLY A 48 18.41 15.64 -37.91
CA GLY A 48 18.17 14.66 -38.98
C GLY A 48 16.80 13.99 -38.90
N LEU A 49 16.34 13.64 -37.69
CA LEU A 49 15.00 13.07 -37.48
C LEU A 49 13.87 14.07 -37.81
N ILE A 50 14.04 15.35 -37.45
CA ILE A 50 13.09 16.41 -37.80
C ILE A 50 13.04 16.59 -39.33
N LEU A 51 14.18 16.52 -40.02
CA LEU A 51 14.23 16.61 -41.47
C LEU A 51 13.55 15.41 -42.16
N ILE A 52 13.74 14.19 -41.65
CA ILE A 52 13.06 12.98 -42.15
C ILE A 52 11.55 13.08 -41.93
N MET A 53 11.11 13.58 -40.77
CA MET A 53 9.70 13.81 -40.50
C MET A 53 9.09 14.85 -41.45
N LEU A 54 9.82 15.93 -41.75
CA LEU A 54 9.38 16.96 -42.69
C LEU A 54 9.27 16.42 -44.12
N ILE A 55 10.23 15.59 -44.55
CA ILE A 55 10.20 14.90 -45.85
C ILE A 55 9.01 13.93 -45.91
N GLY A 56 8.73 13.19 -44.84
CA GLY A 56 7.57 12.29 -44.75
C GLY A 56 6.24 13.02 -44.84
N VAL A 57 6.12 14.18 -44.20
CA VAL A 57 4.92 15.04 -44.27
C VAL A 57 4.75 15.61 -45.69
N LEU A 58 5.85 16.03 -46.32
CA LEU A 58 5.83 16.54 -47.70
C LEU A 58 5.45 15.42 -48.70
N ALA A 59 5.97 14.21 -48.52
CA ALA A 59 5.62 13.03 -49.31
C ALA A 59 4.15 12.62 -49.11
N GLY A 60 3.66 12.67 -47.86
CA GLY A 60 2.25 12.42 -47.55
C GLY A 60 1.30 13.43 -48.19
N LEU A 61 1.67 14.71 -48.22
CA LEU A 61 0.92 15.75 -48.92
C LEU A 61 0.95 15.58 -50.45
N LEU A 62 2.05 15.08 -51.00
CA LEU A 62 2.17 14.78 -52.43
C LEU A 62 1.29 13.58 -52.84
N ILE A 63 1.27 12.52 -52.02
CA ILE A 63 0.44 11.33 -52.23
C ILE A 63 -1.05 11.67 -52.06
N HIS A 64 -1.40 12.52 -51.09
CA HIS A 64 -2.76 13.00 -50.89
C HIS A 64 -3.29 13.81 -52.08
N ARG A 65 -2.41 14.51 -52.83
CA ARG A 65 -2.81 15.18 -54.09
C ARG A 65 -3.03 14.24 -55.27
N LEU A 66 -2.45 13.03 -55.24
CA LEU A 66 -2.54 12.07 -56.35
C LEU A 66 -3.75 11.12 -56.25
N VAL A 67 -4.31 10.92 -55.04
CA VAL A 67 -5.39 9.96 -54.78
C VAL A 67 -6.81 10.56 -54.96
N LYS A 68 -6.93 11.88 -55.18
CA LYS A 68 -8.25 12.55 -55.26
C LYS A 68 -8.88 12.60 -56.66
N SER A 69 -8.55 11.66 -57.53
CA SER A 69 -9.18 11.54 -58.86
C SER A 69 -9.59 10.10 -59.15
N VAL A 70 -10.58 9.59 -58.41
CA VAL A 70 -11.35 8.40 -58.82
C VAL A 70 -12.84 8.69 -58.57
N ALA A 71 -13.62 8.56 -59.65
CA ALA A 71 -15.06 8.79 -59.72
C ALA A 71 -15.86 7.77 -58.87
N PRO A 72 -17.10 8.10 -58.44
CA PRO A 72 -17.92 7.20 -57.64
C PRO A 72 -18.45 6.00 -58.47
N PRO A 73 -18.59 4.79 -57.88
CA PRO A 73 -19.09 3.62 -58.58
C PRO A 73 -20.62 3.60 -58.69
N GLN A 74 -21.09 2.95 -59.77
CA GLN A 74 -22.50 2.77 -60.13
C GLN A 74 -23.19 1.71 -59.25
N VAL A 75 -24.51 1.91 -59.08
CA VAL A 75 -25.44 1.04 -58.37
C VAL A 75 -25.61 -0.28 -59.13
N ALA A 76 -25.30 -1.40 -58.49
CA ALA A 76 -25.58 -2.75 -59.00
C ALA A 76 -26.79 -3.37 -58.29
N THR A 77 -27.66 -3.92 -59.12
CA THR A 77 -28.93 -4.62 -58.85
C THR A 77 -28.79 -5.78 -57.85
N ILE A 78 -29.76 -5.88 -56.93
CA ILE A 78 -29.87 -6.95 -55.93
C ILE A 78 -30.46 -8.21 -56.59
N ALA A 79 -29.76 -9.34 -56.49
CA ALA A 79 -30.27 -10.69 -56.79
C ALA A 79 -30.74 -11.39 -55.49
N PRO A 80 -31.68 -12.35 -55.54
CA PRO A 80 -32.40 -12.82 -54.36
C PRO A 80 -31.60 -13.78 -53.47
N VAL A 81 -31.91 -13.70 -52.18
CA VAL A 81 -31.36 -14.43 -51.04
C VAL A 81 -31.62 -15.94 -51.11
N VAL A 82 -30.58 -16.75 -50.89
CA VAL A 82 -30.67 -18.18 -50.56
C VAL A 82 -30.74 -18.31 -49.04
N PRO A 83 -31.65 -19.13 -48.45
CA PRO A 83 -31.76 -19.26 -47.01
C PRO A 83 -30.59 -20.09 -46.45
N VAL A 84 -29.89 -19.51 -45.47
CA VAL A 84 -28.82 -20.17 -44.71
C VAL A 84 -29.43 -20.95 -43.55
N THR A 85 -29.07 -22.23 -43.44
CA THR A 85 -29.43 -23.12 -42.33
C THR A 85 -28.85 -22.63 -40.99
N PRO A 86 -29.53 -22.87 -39.85
CA PRO A 86 -29.03 -22.45 -38.55
C PRO A 86 -27.80 -23.27 -38.15
N VAL A 87 -26.69 -22.58 -37.92
CA VAL A 87 -25.46 -23.16 -37.38
C VAL A 87 -25.70 -23.52 -35.92
N THR A 88 -25.45 -24.79 -35.60
CA THR A 88 -25.53 -25.35 -34.25
C THR A 88 -24.51 -24.65 -33.33
N SER A 89 -24.98 -24.12 -32.20
CA SER A 89 -24.11 -23.58 -31.15
C SER A 89 -23.13 -24.64 -30.67
N GLN A 90 -21.85 -24.47 -30.98
CA GLN A 90 -20.79 -25.25 -30.35
C GLN A 90 -20.74 -24.90 -28.86
N SER A 91 -20.96 -25.91 -28.04
CA SER A 91 -20.78 -25.90 -26.59
C SER A 91 -19.31 -25.59 -26.28
N ALA A 92 -19.06 -24.61 -25.42
CA ALA A 92 -17.73 -24.38 -24.85
C ALA A 92 -17.24 -25.66 -24.11
N PRO A 93 -15.94 -25.97 -24.15
CA PRO A 93 -15.41 -27.15 -23.48
C PRO A 93 -15.62 -27.04 -21.96
N SER A 94 -16.21 -28.08 -21.38
CA SER A 94 -16.25 -28.30 -19.93
C SER A 94 -14.82 -28.40 -19.41
N LEU A 95 -14.33 -27.32 -18.77
CA LEU A 95 -13.06 -27.34 -18.06
C LEU A 95 -13.20 -28.29 -16.86
N ALA A 96 -12.36 -29.33 -16.81
CA ALA A 96 -12.29 -30.21 -15.67
C ALA A 96 -12.02 -29.40 -14.37
N PRO A 97 -12.69 -29.75 -13.25
CA PRO A 97 -12.58 -29.03 -11.98
C PRO A 97 -11.13 -29.04 -11.47
N ALA A 98 -10.72 -27.94 -10.85
CA ALA A 98 -9.41 -27.85 -10.19
C ALA A 98 -9.42 -28.69 -8.91
N HIS A 99 -8.29 -29.27 -8.55
CA HIS A 99 -8.14 -30.10 -7.37
C HIS A 99 -7.18 -29.43 -6.37
N MET A 100 -7.64 -29.31 -5.13
CA MET A 100 -6.80 -28.93 -3.99
C MET A 100 -6.12 -30.20 -3.48
N MET A 101 -4.81 -30.26 -3.70
CA MET A 101 -3.97 -31.45 -3.49
C MET A 101 -3.52 -31.56 -2.05
N GLU A 102 -3.10 -30.43 -1.47
CA GLU A 102 -2.48 -30.42 -0.16
C GLU A 102 -2.72 -29.09 0.56
N VAL A 103 -2.84 -29.16 1.89
CA VAL A 103 -2.96 -28.02 2.79
C VAL A 103 -1.83 -28.13 3.80
N LEU A 104 -0.86 -27.22 3.70
CA LEU A 104 0.37 -27.20 4.48
C LEU A 104 0.32 -26.04 5.49
N PRO A 105 -0.06 -26.29 6.76
CA PRO A 105 0.04 -25.28 7.80
C PRO A 105 1.50 -25.14 8.26
N ARG A 106 1.97 -23.90 8.37
CA ARG A 106 3.22 -23.54 9.04
C ARG A 106 2.91 -22.43 10.05
N HIS A 107 3.42 -22.56 11.26
CA HIS A 107 3.33 -21.52 12.27
C HIS A 107 4.74 -21.14 12.75
N ASP A 108 4.95 -19.86 13.00
CA ASP A 108 6.19 -19.32 13.57
C ASP A 108 5.86 -18.28 14.65
N ASP A 109 6.85 -17.50 15.09
CA ASP A 109 6.65 -16.43 16.09
C ASP A 109 5.89 -15.21 15.52
N HIS A 110 5.70 -15.14 14.21
CA HIS A 110 5.03 -14.03 13.53
C HIS A 110 3.57 -14.33 13.19
N GLY A 111 3.15 -15.60 13.16
CA GLY A 111 1.75 -15.99 13.04
C GLY A 111 1.51 -17.34 12.36
N LEU A 112 0.36 -17.47 11.70
CA LEU A 112 -0.01 -18.65 10.91
C LEU A 112 0.19 -18.37 9.42
N VAL A 113 0.85 -19.30 8.72
CA VAL A 113 0.95 -19.35 7.27
C VAL A 113 0.33 -20.65 6.76
N LEU A 114 -0.80 -20.56 6.07
CA LEU A 114 -1.46 -21.70 5.42
C LEU A 114 -1.12 -21.69 3.93
N GLN A 115 -0.47 -22.75 3.45
CA GLN A 115 -0.17 -22.95 2.04
C GLN A 115 -1.14 -23.97 1.44
N LEU A 116 -1.86 -23.61 0.39
CA LEU A 116 -2.77 -24.50 -0.33
C LEU A 116 -2.21 -24.77 -1.72
N LEU A 117 -2.03 -26.06 -2.03
CA LEU A 117 -1.49 -26.51 -3.31
C LEU A 117 -2.65 -26.95 -4.23
N LEU A 118 -2.70 -26.38 -5.43
CA LEU A 118 -3.72 -26.66 -6.43
C LEU A 118 -3.08 -27.20 -7.72
N ASP A 119 -3.75 -28.12 -8.41
CA ASP A 119 -3.30 -28.66 -9.72
C ASP A 119 -3.36 -27.63 -10.86
N ARG A 120 -4.20 -26.61 -10.73
CA ARG A 120 -4.39 -25.53 -11.70
C ARG A 120 -4.85 -24.26 -10.99
N SER A 121 -4.80 -23.13 -11.69
CA SER A 121 -5.28 -21.86 -11.15
C SER A 121 -6.75 -21.97 -10.78
N ALA A 122 -7.11 -21.56 -9.57
CA ALA A 122 -8.50 -21.48 -9.12
C ALA A 122 -8.84 -20.05 -8.71
N THR A 123 -10.09 -19.68 -8.92
CA THR A 123 -10.66 -18.44 -8.37
C THR A 123 -11.29 -18.75 -7.02
N TYR A 124 -11.33 -17.75 -6.13
CA TYR A 124 -12.02 -17.84 -4.85
C TYR A 124 -12.72 -16.54 -4.49
N GLN A 125 -13.73 -16.65 -3.63
CA GLN A 125 -14.44 -15.54 -3.03
C GLN A 125 -13.98 -15.40 -1.57
N ARG A 126 -13.65 -14.18 -1.16
CA ARG A 126 -13.27 -13.88 0.22
C ARG A 126 -14.42 -13.16 0.92
N ARG A 127 -14.80 -13.65 2.10
CA ARG A 127 -15.78 -13.01 2.99
C ARG A 127 -15.10 -12.73 4.32
N ASP A 128 -15.05 -11.46 4.68
CA ASP A 128 -14.50 -11.00 5.94
C ASP A 128 -15.67 -10.58 6.85
N GLU A 129 -15.80 -11.25 7.99
CA GLU A 129 -16.75 -10.92 9.06
C GLU A 129 -15.95 -10.62 10.34
N SER A 130 -16.52 -9.89 11.30
CA SER A 130 -15.82 -9.55 12.55
C SER A 130 -15.35 -10.82 13.26
N GLY A 131 -14.03 -11.05 13.27
CA GLY A 131 -13.40 -12.23 13.89
C GLY A 131 -13.36 -13.49 13.01
N SER A 132 -13.80 -13.46 11.75
CA SER A 132 -13.68 -14.62 10.86
C SER A 132 -13.46 -14.25 9.39
N VAL A 133 -12.68 -15.07 8.68
CA VAL A 133 -12.41 -14.91 7.25
C VAL A 133 -12.69 -16.25 6.56
N ALA A 134 -13.55 -16.23 5.54
CA ALA A 134 -13.89 -17.39 4.74
C ALA A 134 -13.43 -17.20 3.29
N LEU A 135 -12.67 -18.16 2.77
CA LEU A 135 -12.28 -18.25 1.36
C LEU A 135 -13.04 -19.40 0.72
N ILE A 136 -13.83 -19.12 -0.31
CA ILE A 136 -14.72 -20.07 -0.97
C ILE A 136 -14.23 -20.29 -2.40
N PHE A 137 -13.84 -21.51 -2.71
CA PHE A 137 -13.28 -21.95 -3.99
C PHE A 137 -14.34 -22.70 -4.80
N PRO A 138 -15.14 -22.01 -5.63
CA PRO A 138 -16.18 -22.65 -6.44
C PRO A 138 -15.55 -23.58 -7.49
N GLY A 139 -16.10 -24.79 -7.63
CA GLY A 139 -15.64 -25.76 -8.61
C GLY A 139 -14.27 -26.41 -8.31
N VAL A 140 -13.67 -26.12 -7.16
CA VAL A 140 -12.48 -26.83 -6.67
C VAL A 140 -12.91 -28.08 -5.90
N GLN A 141 -12.24 -29.20 -6.13
CA GLN A 141 -12.45 -30.45 -5.40
C GLN A 141 -11.32 -30.68 -4.41
N LEU A 142 -11.66 -31.03 -3.17
CA LEU A 142 -10.67 -31.41 -2.16
C LEU A 142 -10.24 -32.86 -2.41
N SER A 143 -8.95 -33.09 -2.64
CA SER A 143 -8.42 -34.44 -2.86
C SER A 143 -8.07 -35.11 -1.54
N THR A 144 -9.09 -35.42 -0.73
CA THR A 144 -8.93 -36.21 0.49
C THR A 144 -9.31 -37.66 0.22
N ALA A 145 -8.55 -38.62 0.77
CA ALA A 145 -8.90 -40.03 0.73
C ALA A 145 -10.29 -40.27 1.35
N LEU A 146 -11.05 -41.24 0.84
CA LEU A 146 -12.37 -41.59 1.40
C LEU A 146 -12.22 -41.91 2.90
N GLY A 147 -12.88 -41.12 3.76
CA GLY A 147 -12.84 -41.30 5.22
C GLY A 147 -11.76 -40.50 5.96
N ALA A 148 -10.93 -39.71 5.27
CA ALA A 148 -9.97 -38.82 5.92
C ALA A 148 -10.68 -37.59 6.53
N GLU A 149 -10.24 -37.21 7.74
CA GLU A 149 -10.71 -35.97 8.37
C GLU A 149 -10.29 -34.76 7.53
N GLN A 150 -11.17 -33.77 7.47
CA GLN A 150 -10.93 -32.53 6.76
C GLN A 150 -9.77 -31.73 7.41
N PRO A 151 -8.86 -31.12 6.64
CA PRO A 151 -7.72 -30.39 7.20
C PRO A 151 -8.20 -29.27 8.13
N GLN A 152 -7.76 -29.31 9.40
CA GLN A 152 -8.10 -28.32 10.41
C GLN A 152 -6.99 -28.14 11.42
N GLY A 153 -6.98 -27.00 12.11
CA GLY A 153 -6.03 -26.73 13.18
C GLY A 153 -6.46 -25.57 14.07
N ARG A 154 -5.84 -25.49 15.25
CA ARG A 154 -6.01 -24.40 16.20
C ARG A 154 -4.66 -23.96 16.73
N LEU A 155 -4.49 -22.66 16.92
CA LEU A 155 -3.33 -22.00 17.47
C LEU A 155 -3.79 -21.08 18.59
N GLU A 156 -3.21 -21.19 19.78
CA GLU A 156 -3.51 -20.33 20.94
C GLU A 156 -2.21 -19.73 21.46
N ARG A 157 -2.12 -18.39 21.51
CA ARG A 157 -0.93 -17.65 21.95
C ARG A 157 -1.29 -16.28 22.53
N ASP A 158 -0.75 -15.94 23.68
CA ASP A 158 -0.90 -14.62 24.34
C ASP A 158 -2.35 -14.11 24.44
N GLY A 159 -3.30 -15.00 24.75
CA GLY A 159 -4.73 -14.67 24.84
C GLY A 159 -5.47 -14.57 23.49
N HIS A 160 -4.78 -14.78 22.38
CA HIS A 160 -5.36 -14.84 21.03
C HIS A 160 -5.54 -16.32 20.64
N SER A 161 -6.76 -16.70 20.25
CA SER A 161 -7.07 -18.02 19.70
C SER A 161 -7.39 -17.87 18.22
N LEU A 162 -6.76 -18.68 17.37
CA LEU A 162 -7.01 -18.78 15.94
C LEU A 162 -7.32 -20.23 15.60
N SER A 163 -8.47 -20.47 14.99
CA SER A 163 -8.82 -21.77 14.42
C SER A 163 -8.95 -21.65 12.91
N TRP A 164 -8.55 -22.70 12.19
CA TRP A 164 -8.72 -22.79 10.75
C TRP A 164 -9.21 -24.18 10.37
N ARG A 165 -10.02 -24.26 9.31
CA ARG A 165 -10.51 -25.53 8.77
C ARG A 165 -10.77 -25.42 7.27
N VAL A 166 -10.62 -26.54 6.57
CA VAL A 166 -10.87 -26.67 5.13
C VAL A 166 -11.99 -27.67 4.92
N GLN A 167 -13.14 -27.18 4.46
CA GLN A 167 -14.36 -27.96 4.31
C GLN A 167 -14.73 -28.15 2.84
N ALA A 168 -15.04 -29.38 2.44
CA ALA A 168 -15.65 -29.64 1.14
C ALA A 168 -17.11 -29.20 1.14
N LEU A 169 -17.52 -28.44 0.12
CA LEU A 169 -18.88 -28.03 -0.17
C LEU A 169 -19.42 -28.82 -1.37
N ASN A 170 -20.75 -28.82 -1.56
CA ASN A 170 -21.39 -29.51 -2.69
C ASN A 170 -20.83 -29.09 -4.07
N GLN A 171 -20.31 -27.86 -4.21
CA GLN A 171 -19.73 -27.31 -5.44
C GLN A 171 -18.44 -26.52 -5.19
N GLY A 172 -17.58 -26.96 -4.27
CA GLY A 172 -16.33 -26.27 -4.01
C GLY A 172 -15.62 -26.66 -2.73
N VAL A 173 -14.66 -25.84 -2.33
CA VAL A 173 -13.98 -25.94 -1.03
C VAL A 173 -14.11 -24.62 -0.29
N GLN A 174 -14.29 -24.66 1.03
CA GLN A 174 -14.24 -23.49 1.90
C GLN A 174 -13.06 -23.60 2.86
N VAL A 175 -12.25 -22.55 2.95
CA VAL A 175 -11.26 -22.38 4.01
C VAL A 175 -11.82 -21.34 4.97
N LEU A 176 -12.05 -21.71 6.22
CA LEU A 176 -12.59 -20.83 7.25
C LEU A 176 -11.53 -20.60 8.31
N LEU A 177 -11.19 -19.35 8.57
CA LEU A 177 -10.35 -18.89 9.66
C LEU A 177 -11.21 -18.13 10.67
N THR A 178 -11.03 -18.39 11.96
CA THR A 178 -11.80 -17.76 13.04
C THR A 178 -10.86 -17.40 14.18
N GLY A 179 -10.81 -16.12 14.54
CA GLY A 179 -9.96 -15.57 15.58
C GLY A 179 -10.77 -14.96 16.73
N LEU A 180 -10.27 -15.08 17.96
CA LEU A 180 -10.83 -14.45 19.15
C LEU A 180 -10.19 -13.06 19.33
N GLY A 181 -10.91 -11.99 18.96
CA GLY A 181 -10.46 -10.60 19.04
C GLY A 181 -11.08 -9.71 17.96
N ASP A 182 -11.17 -8.40 18.21
CA ASP A 182 -11.68 -7.45 17.23
C ASP A 182 -10.64 -7.22 16.12
N ASN A 183 -10.95 -7.70 14.92
CA ASN A 183 -10.22 -7.50 13.65
C ASN A 183 -9.12 -8.54 13.33
N LEU A 184 -9.54 -9.71 12.82
CA LEU A 184 -8.66 -10.73 12.25
C LEU A 184 -8.05 -10.23 10.93
N GLN A 185 -6.76 -9.89 10.92
CA GLN A 185 -6.06 -9.52 9.69
C GLN A 185 -5.61 -10.76 8.94
N VAL A 186 -6.05 -10.93 7.69
CA VAL A 186 -5.66 -12.02 6.81
C VAL A 186 -5.12 -11.46 5.51
N ARG A 187 -3.95 -11.92 5.08
CA ARG A 187 -3.33 -11.59 3.79
C ARG A 187 -3.29 -12.84 2.93
N ASP A 188 -3.55 -12.69 1.63
CA ASP A 188 -3.56 -13.81 0.68
C ASP A 188 -2.76 -13.47 -0.57
N ARG A 189 -2.10 -14.49 -1.14
CA ARG A 189 -1.27 -14.35 -2.35
C ARG A 189 -1.25 -15.67 -3.14
N LEU A 190 -1.71 -15.63 -4.38
CA LEU A 190 -1.68 -16.78 -5.30
C LEU A 190 -0.48 -16.67 -6.24
N GLU A 191 0.37 -17.70 -6.26
CA GLU A 191 1.57 -17.77 -7.10
C GLU A 191 1.58 -19.04 -7.96
N ALA A 192 2.12 -18.95 -9.17
CA ALA A 192 2.40 -20.12 -10.00
C ALA A 192 3.72 -20.77 -9.53
N SER A 193 3.71 -22.08 -9.30
CA SER A 193 4.86 -22.86 -8.79
C SER A 193 5.08 -24.09 -9.66
N GLY A 194 5.76 -23.90 -10.80
CA GLY A 194 5.96 -24.95 -11.81
C GLY A 194 4.62 -25.37 -12.42
N ASP A 195 4.28 -26.65 -12.29
CA ASP A 195 3.04 -27.24 -12.80
C ASP A 195 1.83 -27.10 -11.84
N HIS A 196 2.03 -26.52 -10.66
CA HIS A 196 0.99 -26.36 -9.64
C HIS A 196 0.84 -24.90 -9.23
N TRP A 197 -0.28 -24.57 -8.62
CA TRP A 197 -0.57 -23.25 -8.07
C TRP A 197 -0.52 -23.28 -6.54
N ARG A 198 0.02 -22.22 -5.94
CA ARG A 198 0.15 -22.12 -4.48
C ARG A 198 -0.52 -20.86 -3.97
N LEU A 199 -1.52 -21.04 -3.11
CA LEU A 199 -2.12 -19.94 -2.37
C LEU A 199 -1.49 -19.86 -0.98
N TRP A 200 -0.92 -18.70 -0.67
CA TRP A 200 -0.43 -18.35 0.65
C TRP A 200 -1.52 -17.58 1.39
N ILE A 201 -1.83 -17.98 2.63
CA ILE A 201 -2.70 -17.25 3.55
C ILE A 201 -1.90 -16.97 4.81
N GLU A 202 -1.69 -15.70 5.13
CA GLU A 202 -0.90 -15.25 6.27
C GLU A 202 -1.81 -14.54 7.27
N VAL A 203 -1.77 -15.00 8.52
CA VAL A 203 -2.48 -14.41 9.67
C VAL A 203 -1.43 -13.96 10.68
N PRO A 204 -1.02 -12.67 10.68
CA PRO A 204 -0.08 -12.17 11.66
C PRO A 204 -0.71 -12.23 13.06
N MET A 205 0.00 -12.86 14.00
CA MET A 205 -0.35 -12.75 15.42
C MET A 205 0.50 -11.63 16.01
N ALA A 206 -0.14 -10.54 16.43
CA ALA A 206 0.57 -9.45 17.07
C ALA A 206 1.11 -9.93 18.43
N THR A 207 2.36 -10.38 18.48
CA THR A 207 3.08 -10.45 19.74
C THR A 207 3.24 -9.02 20.21
N LYS A 208 2.52 -8.64 21.27
CA LYS A 208 2.96 -7.54 22.12
C LYS A 208 4.34 -7.99 22.59
N THR A 209 5.40 -7.51 21.95
CA THR A 209 6.77 -7.76 22.38
C THR A 209 6.84 -7.29 23.83
N ALA A 210 6.75 -8.25 24.74
CA ALA A 210 7.27 -8.12 26.07
C ALA A 210 8.72 -7.70 25.90
N THR A 211 9.01 -6.51 26.40
CA THR A 211 10.35 -6.01 26.64
C THR A 211 11.17 -7.14 27.26
N PRO A 212 12.30 -7.56 26.66
CA PRO A 212 13.25 -8.41 27.35
C PRO A 212 13.85 -7.57 28.47
N ASP A 213 13.46 -7.95 29.68
CA ASP A 213 14.25 -7.94 30.90
C ASP A 213 15.39 -6.90 31.02
N ALA A 214 15.13 -5.88 31.83
CA ALA A 214 16.18 -5.13 32.51
C ALA A 214 15.60 -4.60 33.82
N ALA A 215 15.60 -5.44 34.86
CA ALA A 215 16.08 -5.05 36.18
C ALA A 215 15.94 -6.21 37.17
N ASP A 216 16.98 -7.04 37.21
CA ASP A 216 17.27 -7.91 38.34
C ASP A 216 18.61 -7.48 38.92
N THR A 217 18.60 -6.51 39.85
CA THR A 217 19.57 -6.43 40.96
C THR A 217 19.02 -5.51 42.06
N PRO A 218 19.29 -5.83 43.34
CA PRO A 218 18.47 -5.45 44.47
C PRO A 218 18.99 -4.19 45.15
N MET A 219 18.12 -3.48 45.85
CA MET A 219 18.53 -2.59 46.93
C MET A 219 17.60 -2.81 48.11
N GLY A 220 18.16 -3.38 49.17
CA GLY A 220 17.51 -3.49 50.46
C GLY A 220 17.61 -2.19 51.26
N MET A 221 16.97 -2.28 52.44
CA MET A 221 16.94 -1.33 53.56
C MET A 221 16.01 -0.14 53.31
N GLU A 222 15.04 0.20 54.16
CA GLU A 222 14.70 -0.18 55.53
C GLU A 222 13.23 0.27 55.73
N GLU A 223 12.43 -0.52 56.45
CA GLU A 223 11.25 0.00 57.14
C GLU A 223 11.72 0.90 58.31
N PRO A 224 10.94 1.92 58.69
CA PRO A 224 10.14 1.66 59.88
C PRO A 224 8.71 2.23 59.85
N LEU A 225 7.88 1.52 60.62
CA LEU A 225 6.55 1.86 61.10
C LEU A 225 6.40 3.33 61.54
N ALA A 226 5.26 3.94 61.18
CA ALA A 226 4.47 4.74 62.12
C ALA A 226 3.04 4.99 61.59
N GLU A 227 2.07 4.59 62.44
CA GLU A 227 0.82 5.31 62.73
C GLU A 227 -0.26 5.41 61.66
N THR A 228 -1.15 4.42 61.68
CA THR A 228 -2.59 4.63 61.44
C THR A 228 -3.20 5.50 62.54
N PRO A 229 -3.89 6.61 62.21
CA PRO A 229 -5.02 7.06 62.99
C PRO A 229 -6.30 6.49 62.38
N ALA A 230 -7.11 5.88 63.24
CA ALA A 230 -8.50 5.54 62.97
C ALA A 230 -9.31 6.82 62.73
N VAL A 231 -10.13 6.84 61.65
CA VAL A 231 -11.42 7.53 61.62
C VAL A 231 -12.40 6.70 60.77
N ASP A 232 -13.62 6.65 61.29
CA ASP A 232 -14.80 5.83 61.03
C ASP A 232 -15.30 5.59 59.59
N PRO A 233 -16.11 4.52 59.42
CA PRO A 233 -16.67 4.07 58.15
C PRO A 233 -17.95 4.84 57.81
N ALA A 234 -17.92 5.62 56.72
CA ALA A 234 -19.13 6.06 56.04
C ALA A 234 -18.83 6.25 54.55
N SER A 235 -18.48 5.14 53.87
CA SER A 235 -18.67 5.04 52.43
C SER A 235 -19.94 4.22 52.20
N ALA A 236 -20.95 4.90 51.67
CA ALA A 236 -22.10 4.27 51.06
C ALA A 236 -21.61 3.42 49.88
N GLU A 237 -21.56 2.11 50.06
CA GLU A 237 -21.61 1.18 48.93
C GLU A 237 -23.02 1.24 48.34
N GLU A 238 -23.11 1.64 47.08
CA GLU A 238 -24.34 1.49 46.31
C GLU A 238 -24.72 0.00 46.26
N PRO A 239 -25.97 -0.37 46.57
CA PRO A 239 -26.38 -1.77 46.58
C PRO A 239 -26.41 -2.33 45.16
N LEU A 240 -25.82 -3.51 44.99
CA LEU A 240 -25.84 -4.28 43.75
C LEU A 240 -27.28 -4.53 43.26
N PRO A 241 -27.53 -4.47 41.93
CA PRO A 241 -28.85 -4.61 41.36
C PRO A 241 -29.46 -6.01 41.55
N ALA A 242 -30.78 -6.06 41.73
CA ALA A 242 -31.56 -7.23 42.17
C ALA A 242 -31.52 -8.47 41.26
N TRP A 243 -30.93 -8.39 40.06
CA TRP A 243 -30.73 -9.57 39.21
C TRP A 243 -29.57 -10.46 39.69
N ALA A 244 -28.69 -9.95 40.57
CA ALA A 244 -27.58 -10.71 41.14
C ALA A 244 -27.99 -11.81 42.14
N TYR A 245 -29.26 -11.84 42.56
CA TYR A 245 -29.78 -12.83 43.52
C TYR A 245 -31.05 -13.56 43.05
N ALA A 246 -31.41 -13.50 41.76
CA ALA A 246 -32.56 -14.23 41.25
C ALA A 246 -32.24 -15.73 41.07
N PRO A 247 -32.96 -16.67 41.73
CA PRO A 247 -32.74 -18.10 41.54
C PRO A 247 -33.26 -18.56 40.17
N VAL A 248 -32.51 -19.46 39.53
CA VAL A 248 -32.87 -20.10 38.26
C VAL A 248 -34.10 -21.00 38.47
N PRO A 249 -35.20 -20.87 37.69
CA PRO A 249 -36.32 -21.78 37.79
C PRO A 249 -35.98 -23.14 37.17
N THR A 250 -36.06 -24.20 37.98
CA THR A 250 -36.01 -25.59 37.54
C THR A 250 -37.26 -25.92 36.74
N ALA A 251 -37.06 -26.44 35.53
CA ALA A 251 -38.12 -26.90 34.65
C ALA A 251 -38.73 -28.21 35.17
N ASP A 252 -39.93 -28.12 35.74
CA ASP A 252 -40.85 -29.25 35.91
C ASP A 252 -42.29 -28.74 35.88
N GLN A 253 -42.77 -28.32 34.69
CA GLN A 253 -44.20 -28.24 34.42
C GLN A 253 -44.49 -28.62 32.96
N GLU A 254 -45.21 -29.72 32.82
CA GLU A 254 -45.73 -30.32 31.59
C GLU A 254 -46.73 -29.36 30.90
N PRO A 255 -46.66 -29.11 29.57
CA PRO A 255 -47.50 -28.10 28.94
C PRO A 255 -48.90 -28.64 28.62
N ARG A 256 -49.94 -28.01 29.20
CA ARG A 256 -51.34 -28.12 28.77
C ARG A 256 -51.57 -27.22 27.54
N PRO A 257 -52.37 -27.64 26.53
CA PRO A 257 -52.42 -26.93 25.24
C PRO A 257 -53.27 -25.66 25.29
N ALA A 258 -52.73 -24.57 24.76
CA ALA A 258 -53.43 -23.31 24.49
C ALA A 258 -53.79 -23.19 22.99
N PRO A 259 -54.88 -22.46 22.63
CA PRO A 259 -55.55 -22.56 21.34
C PRO A 259 -54.80 -21.86 20.17
N ALA A 260 -55.07 -22.36 18.96
CA ALA A 260 -54.40 -22.04 17.72
C ALA A 260 -54.60 -20.59 17.24
N ALA A 261 -53.49 -19.91 16.95
CA ALA A 261 -53.46 -18.70 16.14
C ALA A 261 -53.57 -19.03 14.62
N PRO A 262 -54.22 -18.18 13.81
CA PRO A 262 -54.51 -18.47 12.41
C PRO A 262 -53.24 -18.48 11.54
N ARG A 263 -53.09 -19.55 10.75
CA ARG A 263 -51.99 -19.75 9.79
C ARG A 263 -52.09 -18.75 8.63
N VAL A 264 -51.21 -17.76 8.60
CA VAL A 264 -50.88 -17.04 7.36
C VAL A 264 -50.08 -18.00 6.48
N LYS A 265 -50.58 -18.23 5.25
CA LYS A 265 -49.87 -19.04 4.25
C LYS A 265 -48.52 -18.37 3.93
N PRO A 266 -47.39 -19.10 3.90
CA PRO A 266 -46.12 -18.53 3.49
C PRO A 266 -46.22 -18.04 2.03
N PRO A 267 -45.65 -16.87 1.69
CA PRO A 267 -45.56 -16.43 0.30
C PRO A 267 -44.73 -17.45 -0.49
N VAL A 268 -45.25 -17.82 -1.65
CA VAL A 268 -44.63 -18.74 -2.61
C VAL A 268 -43.20 -18.27 -2.87
N ALA A 269 -42.23 -19.15 -2.60
CA ALA A 269 -40.84 -18.94 -2.91
C ALA A 269 -40.71 -18.59 -4.41
N SER A 270 -40.26 -17.37 -4.69
CA SER A 270 -39.64 -17.02 -5.96
C SER A 270 -38.60 -18.08 -6.29
N GLY A 271 -38.54 -18.49 -7.55
CA GLY A 271 -37.70 -19.59 -8.05
C GLY A 271 -36.22 -19.50 -7.64
N PRO A 272 -35.43 -20.55 -7.94
CA PRO A 272 -34.05 -20.66 -7.47
C PRO A 272 -33.29 -19.35 -7.72
N PRO A 273 -32.55 -18.83 -6.72
CA PRO A 273 -31.82 -17.58 -6.86
C PRO A 273 -30.92 -17.70 -8.07
N GLN A 274 -31.17 -16.86 -9.08
CA GLN A 274 -30.27 -16.75 -10.22
C GLN A 274 -28.94 -16.20 -9.70
N MET A 275 -27.98 -17.08 -9.50
CA MET A 275 -26.59 -16.72 -9.26
C MET A 275 -26.04 -16.10 -10.53
N ASN A 276 -26.01 -14.76 -10.59
CA ASN A 276 -25.13 -14.06 -11.50
C ASN A 276 -23.69 -14.26 -11.01
N ILE A 277 -23.03 -15.31 -11.50
CA ILE A 277 -21.62 -15.56 -11.28
C ILE A 277 -20.85 -14.60 -12.18
N THR A 278 -20.59 -13.38 -11.69
CA THR A 278 -19.62 -12.48 -12.33
C THR A 278 -18.23 -12.94 -11.93
N THR A 279 -17.39 -13.29 -12.91
CA THR A 279 -15.97 -13.58 -12.72
C THR A 279 -15.30 -12.40 -11.99
N TYR A 280 -14.63 -12.64 -10.85
CA TYR A 280 -13.83 -11.61 -10.18
C TYR A 280 -12.62 -11.29 -11.06
N GLN A 281 -12.73 -10.21 -11.85
CA GLN A 281 -11.60 -9.58 -12.50
C GLN A 281 -10.92 -8.70 -11.44
N PRO A 282 -9.58 -8.80 -11.24
CA PRO A 282 -8.88 -7.83 -10.40
C PRO A 282 -9.22 -6.42 -10.88
N ASP A 283 -9.54 -5.53 -9.95
CA ASP A 283 -9.99 -4.19 -10.29
C ASP A 283 -8.99 -3.54 -11.26
N ALA A 284 -9.49 -2.95 -12.34
CA ALA A 284 -8.64 -2.43 -13.40
C ALA A 284 -7.68 -1.34 -12.89
N LEU A 285 -8.05 -0.63 -11.81
CA LEU A 285 -7.17 0.27 -11.08
C LEU A 285 -6.02 -0.47 -10.40
N THR A 286 -6.30 -1.60 -9.73
CA THR A 286 -5.28 -2.43 -9.07
C THR A 286 -4.25 -2.94 -10.08
N LEU A 287 -4.70 -3.39 -11.26
CA LEU A 287 -3.80 -3.79 -12.35
C LEU A 287 -2.91 -2.63 -12.80
N ALA A 288 -3.49 -1.45 -13.02
CA ALA A 288 -2.73 -0.28 -13.47
C ALA A 288 -1.72 0.20 -12.40
N LEU A 289 -2.08 0.12 -11.11
CA LEU A 289 -1.17 0.42 -10.00
C LEU A 289 -0.05 -0.64 -9.85
N GLN A 290 -0.32 -1.90 -10.23
CA GLN A 290 0.71 -2.93 -10.29
C GLN A 290 1.67 -2.66 -11.47
N THR A 291 1.15 -2.29 -12.64
CA THR A 291 1.95 -1.85 -13.79
C THR A 291 2.89 -0.69 -13.41
N LEU A 292 2.37 0.29 -12.66
CA LEU A 292 3.15 1.39 -12.11
C LEU A 292 4.30 0.91 -11.20
N GLN A 293 4.02 -0.01 -10.28
CA GLN A 293 5.02 -0.57 -9.37
C GLN A 293 6.11 -1.36 -10.10
N ASN A 294 5.75 -2.03 -11.20
CA ASN A 294 6.66 -2.79 -12.05
C ASN A 294 7.56 -1.90 -12.91
N GLY A 295 7.36 -0.57 -12.91
CA GLY A 295 8.19 0.39 -13.64
C GLY A 295 7.76 0.66 -15.09
N ASP A 296 6.68 0.03 -15.57
CA ASP A 296 6.13 0.31 -16.90
C ASP A 296 5.20 1.54 -16.86
N TYR A 297 5.82 2.70 -16.67
CA TYR A 297 5.09 3.97 -16.51
C TYR A 297 4.24 4.35 -17.73
N PRO A 298 4.70 4.21 -18.99
CA PRO A 298 3.88 4.54 -20.16
C PRO A 298 2.61 3.69 -20.25
N ARG A 299 2.70 2.40 -19.93
CA ARG A 299 1.52 1.52 -19.91
C ARG A 299 0.58 1.87 -18.76
N ALA A 300 1.11 2.09 -17.55
CA ALA A 300 0.31 2.50 -16.41
C ALA A 300 -0.45 3.80 -16.68
N ILE A 301 0.19 4.80 -17.30
CA ILE A 301 -0.44 6.07 -17.68
C ILE A 301 -1.59 5.84 -18.67
N ARG A 302 -1.41 4.95 -19.67
CA ARG A 302 -2.48 4.62 -20.64
C ARG A 302 -3.66 3.94 -19.95
N GLU A 303 -3.41 2.94 -19.11
CA GLU A 303 -4.44 2.19 -18.38
C GLU A 303 -5.21 3.12 -17.43
N LEU A 304 -4.51 3.97 -16.67
CA LEU A 304 -5.13 4.93 -15.76
C LEU A 304 -5.90 6.04 -16.48
N ASN A 305 -5.46 6.50 -17.66
CA ASN A 305 -6.23 7.45 -18.46
C ASN A 305 -7.53 6.83 -19.00
N ALA A 306 -7.52 5.55 -19.38
CA ALA A 306 -8.73 4.82 -19.76
C ALA A 306 -9.70 4.67 -18.58
N LEU A 307 -9.17 4.49 -17.36
CA LEU A 307 -9.97 4.48 -16.14
C LEU A 307 -10.56 5.85 -15.83
N LEU A 308 -9.78 6.92 -15.98
CA LEU A 308 -10.27 8.28 -15.79
C LEU A 308 -11.41 8.61 -16.78
N ALA A 309 -11.31 8.13 -18.01
CA ALA A 309 -12.35 8.32 -19.02
C ALA A 309 -13.65 7.56 -18.73
N SER A 310 -13.58 6.39 -18.08
CA SER A 310 -14.75 5.54 -17.79
C SER A 310 -15.37 5.79 -16.42
N ARG A 311 -14.56 6.01 -15.37
CA ARG A 311 -15.00 6.27 -13.99
C ARG A 311 -15.24 7.75 -13.70
N GLY A 312 -14.79 8.64 -14.58
CA GLY A 312 -14.87 10.07 -14.37
C GLY A 312 -13.88 10.54 -13.30
N ASN A 313 -14.34 11.46 -12.44
CA ASN A 313 -13.50 12.12 -11.44
C ASN A 313 -13.34 11.23 -10.19
N ASP A 314 -12.66 10.10 -10.34
CA ASP A 314 -12.28 9.20 -9.24
C ASP A 314 -10.92 9.63 -8.66
N VAL A 315 -10.88 9.89 -7.35
CA VAL A 315 -9.68 10.41 -6.67
C VAL A 315 -8.53 9.41 -6.70
N ASP A 316 -8.80 8.11 -6.62
CA ASP A 316 -7.75 7.09 -6.59
C ASP A 316 -7.09 6.90 -7.95
N VAL A 317 -7.87 7.05 -9.03
CA VAL A 317 -7.34 7.13 -10.40
C VAL A 317 -6.49 8.39 -10.58
N VAL A 318 -6.93 9.53 -10.05
CA VAL A 318 -6.17 10.79 -10.13
C VAL A 318 -4.86 10.71 -9.35
N ARG A 319 -4.87 10.13 -8.14
CA ARG A 319 -3.65 9.84 -7.36
C ARG A 319 -2.72 8.90 -8.12
N GLY A 320 -3.27 7.83 -8.70
CA GLY A 320 -2.54 6.89 -9.56
C GLY A 320 -1.83 7.59 -10.73
N LEU A 321 -2.55 8.43 -11.48
CA LEU A 321 -1.98 9.20 -12.60
C LEU A 321 -0.91 10.18 -12.13
N ALA A 322 -1.15 10.88 -11.02
CA ALA A 322 -0.16 11.80 -10.47
C ALA A 322 1.14 11.08 -10.05
N ARG A 323 1.03 9.90 -9.43
CA ARG A 323 2.19 9.04 -9.14
C ARG A 323 2.88 8.58 -10.43
N ALA A 324 2.12 8.20 -11.45
CA ALA A 324 2.64 7.76 -12.74
C ALA A 324 3.39 8.86 -13.49
N TYR A 325 2.83 10.08 -13.55
CA TYR A 325 3.50 11.22 -14.16
C TYR A 325 4.78 11.63 -13.41
N LEU A 326 4.81 11.55 -12.08
CA LEU A 326 6.05 11.76 -11.31
C LEU A 326 7.10 10.70 -11.63
N ALA A 327 6.70 9.42 -11.66
CA ALA A 327 7.62 8.31 -11.87
C ALA A 327 8.21 8.29 -13.29
N ASP A 328 7.40 8.65 -14.29
CA ASP A 328 7.83 8.78 -15.70
C ASP A 328 8.67 10.04 -15.98
N GLY A 329 8.74 10.98 -15.03
CA GLY A 329 9.41 12.27 -15.22
C GLY A 329 8.61 13.31 -16.02
N GLN A 330 7.31 13.08 -16.24
CA GLN A 330 6.38 14.03 -16.89
C GLN A 330 5.92 15.14 -15.95
N GLN A 331 6.88 15.78 -15.31
CA GLN A 331 6.64 16.71 -14.24
C GLN A 331 5.97 18.01 -14.69
N SER A 332 6.34 18.53 -15.87
CA SER A 332 5.73 19.73 -16.46
C SER A 332 4.24 19.51 -16.75
N LEU A 333 3.88 18.34 -17.26
CA LEU A 333 2.49 17.93 -17.46
C LEU A 333 1.76 17.88 -16.12
N LEU A 334 2.34 17.22 -15.11
CA LEU A 334 1.74 17.10 -13.79
C LEU A 334 1.47 18.46 -13.13
N LEU A 335 2.42 19.39 -13.21
CA LEU A 335 2.29 20.75 -12.69
C LEU A 335 1.15 21.55 -13.32
N THR A 336 0.75 21.21 -14.55
CA THR A 336 -0.36 21.87 -15.25
C THR A 336 -1.68 21.11 -15.02
N TRP A 337 -1.61 19.78 -14.97
CA TRP A 337 -2.78 18.89 -14.94
C TRP A 337 -3.38 18.68 -13.54
N LEU A 338 -2.56 18.68 -12.49
CA LEU A 338 -3.00 18.36 -11.12
C LEU A 338 -3.67 19.53 -10.37
N PRO A 339 -3.21 20.79 -10.46
CA PRO A 339 -3.82 21.90 -9.72
C PRO A 339 -5.34 22.07 -9.90
N PRO A 340 -5.92 22.02 -11.12
CA PRO A 340 -7.38 22.13 -11.26
C PRO A 340 -8.13 20.95 -10.62
N ARG A 341 -7.53 19.76 -10.55
CA ARG A 341 -8.11 18.57 -9.90
C ARG A 341 -8.02 18.65 -8.39
N LEU A 342 -6.89 19.14 -7.86
CA LEU A 342 -6.74 19.37 -6.41
C LEU A 342 -7.80 20.33 -5.86
N LYS A 343 -8.30 21.27 -6.66
CA LYS A 343 -9.43 22.14 -6.26
C LYS A 343 -10.74 21.37 -6.02
N GLN A 344 -10.93 20.21 -6.65
CA GLN A 344 -12.11 19.36 -6.45
C GLN A 344 -11.98 18.50 -5.17
N TRP A 345 -10.74 18.21 -4.75
CA TRP A 345 -10.45 17.52 -3.49
C TRP A 345 -9.46 18.32 -2.63
N PRO A 346 -9.88 19.46 -2.07
CA PRO A 346 -8.98 20.35 -1.35
C PRO A 346 -8.39 19.72 -0.08
N ASN A 347 -8.98 18.66 0.45
CA ASN A 347 -8.52 17.96 1.65
C ASN A 347 -7.65 16.73 1.36
N ASP A 348 -7.36 16.45 0.08
CA ASP A 348 -6.53 15.32 -0.30
C ASP A 348 -5.04 15.62 -0.05
N SER A 349 -4.51 15.10 1.06
CA SER A 349 -3.11 15.31 1.43
C SER A 349 -2.14 14.68 0.44
N GLU A 350 -2.51 13.55 -0.17
CA GLU A 350 -1.65 12.84 -1.10
C GLU A 350 -1.51 13.59 -2.43
N LEU A 351 -2.59 14.07 -3.02
CA LEU A 351 -2.52 14.88 -4.25
C LEU A 351 -1.69 16.15 -4.00
N ARG A 352 -1.83 16.77 -2.83
CA ARG A 352 -1.01 17.93 -2.43
C ARG A 352 0.47 17.55 -2.27
N LEU A 353 0.77 16.41 -1.65
CA LEU A 353 2.12 15.85 -1.53
C LEU A 353 2.75 15.62 -2.91
N LEU A 354 2.00 15.00 -3.84
CA LEU A 354 2.47 14.71 -5.21
C LEU A 354 2.72 16.00 -5.99
N LEU A 355 1.86 17.01 -5.85
CA LEU A 355 2.08 18.32 -6.44
C LEU A 355 3.35 18.99 -5.89
N ALA A 356 3.55 18.96 -4.57
CA ALA A 356 4.74 19.53 -3.94
C ALA A 356 6.04 18.82 -4.37
N ARG A 357 6.02 17.48 -4.51
CA ARG A 357 7.14 16.73 -5.09
C ARG A 357 7.42 17.17 -6.53
N ALA A 358 6.37 17.36 -7.32
CA ALA A 358 6.46 17.92 -8.67
C ALA A 358 6.90 19.39 -8.69
N GLN A 359 6.88 20.12 -7.58
CA GLN A 359 7.45 21.48 -7.53
C GLN A 359 8.93 21.42 -7.10
N LEU A 360 9.29 20.53 -6.18
CA LEU A 360 10.68 20.34 -5.75
C LEU A 360 11.58 19.85 -6.87
N GLN A 361 11.15 18.82 -7.62
CA GLN A 361 11.93 18.27 -8.73
C GLN A 361 12.19 19.31 -9.84
N SER A 362 11.42 20.41 -9.90
CA SER A 362 11.51 21.46 -10.93
C SER A 362 12.25 22.68 -10.40
N GLY A 363 12.79 22.58 -9.17
CA GLY A 363 13.49 23.66 -8.49
C GLY A 363 12.58 24.67 -7.79
N ASN A 364 11.26 24.52 -7.84
CA ASN A 364 10.32 25.42 -7.20
C ASN A 364 10.03 25.03 -5.74
N ALA A 365 11.07 25.05 -4.89
CA ALA A 365 10.95 24.70 -3.48
C ALA A 365 10.02 25.64 -2.69
N ARG A 366 10.02 26.94 -3.02
CA ARG A 366 9.09 27.91 -2.39
C ARG A 366 7.63 27.62 -2.71
N GLY A 367 7.33 27.25 -3.97
CA GLY A 367 5.99 26.80 -4.36
C GLY A 367 5.56 25.52 -3.65
N ALA A 368 6.49 24.60 -3.41
CA ALA A 368 6.26 23.38 -2.64
C ALA A 368 5.86 23.68 -1.19
N VAL A 369 6.58 24.58 -0.51
CA VAL A 369 6.19 25.05 0.84
C VAL A 369 4.78 25.63 0.83
N ALA A 370 4.52 26.59 -0.05
CA ALA A 370 3.20 27.25 -0.11
C ALA A 370 2.06 26.27 -0.41
N THR A 371 2.32 25.24 -1.22
CA THR A 371 1.35 24.18 -1.52
C THR A 371 1.07 23.31 -0.31
N LEU A 372 2.11 22.93 0.44
CA LEU A 372 2.02 22.04 1.60
C LEU A 372 1.47 22.74 2.86
N GLU A 373 1.62 24.05 3.01
CA GLU A 373 1.10 24.79 4.17
C GLU A 373 -0.41 25.07 4.10
N GLN A 374 -0.97 25.21 2.89
CA GLN A 374 -2.35 25.69 2.70
C GLN A 374 -3.43 24.87 3.42
N ASN A 375 -3.26 23.55 3.48
CA ASN A 375 -4.20 22.65 4.14
C ASN A 375 -3.47 21.36 4.54
N ALA A 376 -2.53 21.51 5.46
CA ALA A 376 -1.76 20.40 6.01
C ALA A 376 -2.67 19.48 6.85
N PRO A 377 -2.60 18.15 6.67
CA PRO A 377 -3.31 17.23 7.54
C PRO A 377 -2.76 17.30 8.99
N PRO A 378 -3.47 16.79 10.00
CA PRO A 378 -2.91 16.61 11.33
C PRO A 378 -1.59 15.82 11.30
N LEU A 379 -0.61 16.25 12.10
CA LEU A 379 0.74 15.67 12.12
C LEU A 379 0.76 14.14 12.29
N ALA A 380 -0.07 13.63 13.20
CA ALA A 380 -0.15 12.20 13.50
C ALA A 380 -0.76 11.35 12.36
N GLN A 381 -1.50 11.98 11.44
CA GLN A 381 -2.17 11.29 10.34
C GLN A 381 -1.21 11.00 9.19
N ASP A 382 -0.32 11.94 8.86
CA ASP A 382 0.55 11.83 7.70
C ASP A 382 1.96 12.38 7.98
N LEU A 383 2.80 11.54 8.58
CA LEU A 383 4.19 11.89 8.89
C LEU A 383 5.04 12.05 7.62
N ILE A 384 4.69 11.39 6.51
CA ILE A 384 5.42 11.49 5.24
C ILE A 384 5.23 12.88 4.64
N TYR A 385 4.01 13.41 4.72
CA TYR A 385 3.69 14.77 4.33
C TYR A 385 4.52 15.81 5.09
N HIS A 386 4.58 15.67 6.40
CA HIS A 386 5.34 16.60 7.24
C HIS A 386 6.85 16.44 7.07
N ALA A 387 7.34 15.23 6.79
CA ALA A 387 8.74 15.02 6.41
C ALA A 387 9.09 15.80 5.14
N LEU A 388 8.20 15.78 4.13
CA LEU A 388 8.39 16.56 2.91
C LEU A 388 8.36 18.05 3.18
N LEU A 389 7.41 18.54 3.98
CA LEU A 389 7.32 19.95 4.34
C LEU A 389 8.57 20.42 5.10
N ALA A 390 9.05 19.64 6.07
CA ALA A 390 10.27 19.92 6.81
C ALA A 390 11.50 20.00 5.88
N ALA A 391 11.58 19.09 4.91
CA ALA A 391 12.58 19.09 3.85
C ALA A 391 12.49 20.34 2.95
N CYS A 392 11.27 20.74 2.54
CA CYS A 392 11.05 21.97 1.80
C CYS A 392 11.50 23.22 2.58
N TYR A 393 11.26 23.25 3.90
CA TYR A 393 11.77 24.31 4.76
C TYR A 393 13.29 24.38 4.74
N GLN A 394 13.99 23.24 4.81
CA GLN A 394 15.45 23.23 4.69
C GLN A 394 15.94 23.76 3.34
N GLN A 395 15.32 23.33 2.24
CA GLN A 395 15.73 23.76 0.91
C GLN A 395 15.45 25.25 0.67
N THR A 396 14.49 25.83 1.38
CA THR A 396 14.16 27.26 1.34
C THR A 396 14.81 28.07 2.47
N GLU A 397 15.73 27.46 3.22
CA GLU A 397 16.48 28.07 4.34
C GLU A 397 15.61 28.56 5.52
N GLN A 398 14.41 28.01 5.64
CA GLN A 398 13.48 28.23 6.75
C GLN A 398 13.82 27.28 7.92
N TRP A 399 15.05 27.42 8.43
CA TRP A 399 15.61 26.52 9.44
C TRP A 399 14.78 26.44 10.74
N PRO A 400 14.24 27.55 11.31
CA PRO A 400 13.42 27.48 12.52
C PRO A 400 12.16 26.62 12.36
N GLN A 401 11.46 26.75 11.23
CA GLN A 401 10.27 25.96 10.92
C GLN A 401 10.61 24.48 10.74
N SER A 402 11.73 24.20 10.06
CA SER A 402 12.23 22.83 9.90
C SER A 402 12.53 22.17 11.25
N VAL A 403 13.23 22.86 12.17
CA VAL A 403 13.52 22.37 13.52
C VAL A 403 12.23 22.06 14.28
N ALA A 404 11.30 23.02 14.34
CA ALA A 404 10.05 22.86 15.08
C ALA A 404 9.26 21.64 14.57
N LEU A 405 9.19 21.45 13.25
CA LEU A 405 8.43 20.35 12.66
C LEU A 405 9.10 18.99 12.93
N TYR A 406 10.42 18.88 12.75
CA TYR A 406 11.12 17.63 13.06
C TYR A 406 11.06 17.27 14.55
N GLU A 407 11.16 18.24 15.46
CA GLU A 407 11.00 18.01 16.90
C GLU A 407 9.63 17.43 17.23
N GLN A 408 8.55 17.94 16.62
CA GLN A 408 7.21 17.39 16.81
C GLN A 408 7.09 15.98 16.24
N MET A 409 7.67 15.70 15.07
CA MET A 409 7.65 14.37 14.45
C MET A 409 8.40 13.33 15.28
N ILE A 410 9.57 13.69 15.82
CA ILE A 410 10.40 12.81 16.65
C ILE A 410 9.70 12.45 17.96
N LYS A 411 8.90 13.36 18.55
CA LYS A 411 8.06 13.05 19.71
C LYS A 411 7.05 11.93 19.41
N LEU A 412 6.57 11.83 18.17
CA LEU A 412 5.61 10.80 17.75
C LEU A 412 6.29 9.49 17.37
N ARG A 413 7.43 9.53 16.66
CA ARG A 413 8.22 8.34 16.31
C ARG A 413 9.72 8.63 16.52
N PRO A 414 10.27 8.36 17.72
CA PRO A 414 11.66 8.70 18.02
C PRO A 414 12.69 7.87 17.25
N GLY A 415 12.30 6.67 16.78
CA GLY A 415 13.20 5.72 16.12
C GLY A 415 13.54 5.99 14.65
N GLN A 416 12.98 7.02 14.02
CA GLN A 416 13.32 7.35 12.62
C GLN A 416 14.59 8.20 12.54
N ALA A 417 15.71 7.55 12.21
CA ALA A 417 16.99 8.24 12.10
C ALA A 417 17.00 9.32 11.00
N ALA A 418 16.21 9.17 9.94
CA ALA A 418 16.15 10.16 8.87
C ALA A 418 15.66 11.54 9.39
N TRP A 419 14.77 11.54 10.38
CA TRP A 419 14.25 12.76 10.99
C TRP A 419 15.23 13.34 12.01
N GLN A 420 15.94 12.48 12.74
CA GLN A 420 17.05 12.91 13.60
C GLN A 420 18.14 13.62 12.79
N LEU A 421 18.47 13.07 11.62
CA LEU A 421 19.44 13.66 10.70
C LEU A 421 18.93 15.01 10.15
N GLY A 422 17.68 15.06 9.70
CA GLY A 422 17.04 16.30 9.27
C GLY A 422 17.09 17.38 10.36
N LEU A 423 16.72 17.04 11.59
CA LEU A 423 16.78 17.94 12.73
C LEU A 423 18.22 18.41 13.01
N ALA A 424 19.20 17.51 13.00
CA ALA A 424 20.60 17.83 13.23
C ALA A 424 21.13 18.86 12.23
N ILE A 425 20.83 18.67 10.93
CA ILE A 425 21.23 19.58 9.86
C ILE A 425 20.60 20.97 10.07
N ALA A 426 19.31 21.03 10.41
CA ALA A 426 18.62 22.30 10.64
C ALA A 426 19.16 23.02 11.89
N LEU A 427 19.49 22.29 12.96
CA LEU A 427 20.11 22.84 14.16
C LEU A 427 21.53 23.37 13.90
N GLU A 428 22.32 22.66 13.11
CA GLU A 428 23.66 23.11 12.71
C GLU A 428 23.59 24.43 11.92
N ARG A 429 22.60 24.60 11.04
CA ARG A 429 22.36 25.85 10.29
C ARG A 429 21.85 27.01 11.15
N LEU A 430 21.39 26.73 12.37
CA LEU A 430 21.02 27.72 13.38
C LEU A 430 22.12 27.93 14.43
N ASP A 431 23.35 27.47 14.16
CA ASP A 431 24.51 27.56 15.06
C ASP A 431 24.29 26.86 16.42
N ARG A 432 23.36 25.90 16.50
CA ARG A 432 23.08 25.10 17.70
C ARG A 432 23.91 23.82 17.72
N SER A 433 25.22 23.96 17.55
CA SER A 433 26.18 22.86 17.34
C SER A 433 26.09 21.72 18.37
N ALA A 434 25.99 22.05 19.67
CA ALA A 434 25.91 21.04 20.73
C ALA A 434 24.65 20.16 20.60
N ARG A 435 23.50 20.77 20.29
CA ARG A 435 22.25 20.03 20.06
C ARG A 435 22.32 19.25 18.75
N ALA A 436 22.89 19.84 17.70
CA ALA A 436 23.09 19.16 16.42
C ALA A 436 23.93 17.89 16.57
N ALA A 437 25.04 17.94 17.33
CA ALA A 437 25.91 16.79 17.57
C ALA A 437 25.19 15.62 18.28
N VAL A 438 24.27 15.91 19.20
CA VAL A 438 23.43 14.88 19.84
C VAL A 438 22.53 14.20 18.79
N HIS A 439 21.83 14.98 17.97
CA HIS A 439 20.91 14.43 16.97
C HIS A 439 21.63 13.71 15.82
N TYR A 440 22.85 14.13 15.46
CA TYR A 440 23.69 13.38 14.52
C TYR A 440 24.06 11.98 15.05
N ARG A 441 24.43 11.86 16.34
CA ARG A 441 24.68 10.55 16.97
C ARG A 441 23.44 9.68 17.04
N LEU A 442 22.28 10.27 17.37
CA LEU A 442 21.01 9.55 17.36
C LEU A 442 20.64 9.07 15.95
N ALA A 443 20.92 9.87 14.92
CA ALA A 443 20.71 9.47 13.53
C ALA A 443 21.63 8.31 13.12
N GLU A 444 22.89 8.31 13.54
CA GLU A 444 23.83 7.22 13.28
C GLU A 444 23.34 5.87 13.83
N GLN A 445 22.82 5.89 15.06
CA GLN A 445 22.40 4.69 15.80
C GLN A 445 21.03 4.15 15.35
N GLY A 446 20.19 4.98 14.71
CA GLY A 446 18.84 4.59 14.34
C GLY A 446 18.76 3.85 13.00
N GLN A 447 17.57 3.31 12.71
CA GLN A 447 17.32 2.51 11.52
C GLN A 447 16.79 3.38 10.36
N GLY A 448 17.00 2.93 9.12
CA GLY A 448 16.43 3.56 7.91
C GLY A 448 17.32 4.58 7.18
N LEU A 449 18.54 4.83 7.67
CA LEU A 449 19.58 5.55 6.91
C LEU A 449 20.35 4.60 6.00
N ASP A 450 20.73 5.09 4.82
CA ASP A 450 21.73 4.43 4.00
C ASP A 450 23.14 4.67 4.57
N ASP A 451 24.11 3.88 4.10
CA ASP A 451 25.47 3.93 4.67
C ASP A 451 26.15 5.28 4.46
N GLY A 452 25.83 5.98 3.37
CA GLY A 452 26.31 7.33 3.10
C GLY A 452 25.81 8.33 4.14
N ALA A 453 24.49 8.39 4.35
CA ALA A 453 23.88 9.27 5.33
C ALA A 453 24.35 8.94 6.76
N ARG A 454 24.57 7.65 7.08
CA ARG A 454 25.09 7.23 8.39
C ARG A 454 26.52 7.72 8.61
N ARG A 455 27.41 7.58 7.62
CA ARG A 455 28.79 8.10 7.69
C ARG A 455 28.80 9.61 7.83
N PHE A 456 28.01 10.31 7.01
CA PHE A 456 27.86 11.76 7.11
C PHE A 456 27.44 12.21 8.51
N ALA A 457 26.46 11.52 9.12
CA ALA A 457 26.01 11.81 10.47
C ALA A 457 27.13 11.58 11.50
N SER A 458 27.87 10.47 11.39
CA SER A 458 29.01 10.14 12.28
C SER A 458 30.12 11.19 12.20
N ASP A 459 30.56 11.55 10.99
CA ASP A 459 31.61 12.55 10.76
C ASP A 459 31.22 13.92 11.32
N ARG A 460 29.96 14.33 11.12
CA ARG A 460 29.42 15.60 11.65
C ARG A 460 29.27 15.59 13.15
N ALA A 461 28.85 14.47 13.74
CA ALA A 461 28.80 14.31 15.20
C ALA A 461 30.18 14.51 15.82
N LEU A 462 31.22 13.91 15.23
CA LEU A 462 32.60 14.03 15.71
C LEU A 462 33.11 15.48 15.59
N ALA A 463 32.92 16.11 14.43
CA ALA A 463 33.39 17.47 14.17
C ALA A 463 32.73 18.54 15.07
N LEU A 464 31.47 18.34 15.45
CA LEU A 464 30.72 19.26 16.31
C LEU A 464 30.83 18.92 17.80
N GLY A 465 31.19 17.68 18.16
CA GLY A 465 31.39 17.24 19.54
C GLY A 465 32.79 17.52 20.09
N SER A 466 33.76 17.81 19.22
CA SER A 466 35.13 18.17 19.61
C SER A 466 35.36 19.66 19.83
N ARG A 467 34.30 20.48 19.79
CA ARG A 467 34.30 21.94 19.98
C ARG A 467 33.52 22.29 21.22
#